data_AF-A0A0J7L086-F1
#
_entry.id   AF-A0A0J7L086-F1
#
_cell.length_a   1.000
_cell.length_b   1.000
_cell.length_c   1.000
_cell.angle_alpha   90.00
_cell.angle_beta   90.00
_cell.angle_gamma   90.00
#
_symmetry.space_group_name_H-M   'P 1'
#
loop_
_entity.id
_entity.type
_entity.pdbx_description
1 polymer ?
#
loop_
_entity_poly.entity_id
_entity_poly.type
_entity_poly.pdbx_seq_one_letter_code
_entity_poly.pdbx_strand_id
1 'polypeptide(L)'
;MTRQNLIPSPDGSRMIHALIPMWDMCNHENGRDGFKLRLGISKADSLQKERIELLSKLGLPSVGEFLLKPGMEPISDTLLAFLRVFSMRKAELAHWLRSDKVFDLKHMDCALETVVEENVRKFLLTRLQLLIANYPTTLKEDLELLETTLPQIKKMAVQLRVTEKRILLGALEYVEQWIKA
;
A
#
# COMPACT_ATOMS: atom_id res chain seq x y z
N MET A 1 -12.15 14.73 -6.72
CA MET A 1 -11.37 14.98 -7.96
C MET A 1 -11.35 13.70 -8.78
N THR A 2 -12.27 13.57 -9.74
CA THR A 2 -12.25 12.46 -10.71
C THR A 2 -11.42 12.93 -11.91
N ARG A 3 -10.20 12.40 -12.05
CA ARG A 3 -9.42 12.59 -13.28
C ARG A 3 -10.13 11.83 -14.41
N GLN A 4 -10.63 12.56 -15.41
CA GLN A 4 -11.08 12.00 -16.68
C GLN A 4 -9.85 11.83 -17.57
N ASN A 5 -9.55 10.60 -17.98
CA ASN A 5 -8.49 10.33 -18.95
C ASN A 5 -9.13 9.86 -20.26
N LEU A 6 -8.48 10.18 -21.38
CA LEU A 6 -8.83 9.65 -22.70
C LEU A 6 -8.05 8.35 -22.93
N ILE A 7 -8.75 7.26 -23.23
CA ILE A 7 -8.16 5.94 -23.50
C ILE A 7 -8.69 5.34 -24.81
N PRO A 8 -7.98 4.43 -25.47
CA PRO A 8 -8.48 3.72 -26.64
C PRO A 8 -9.65 2.80 -26.30
N SER A 9 -10.63 2.67 -27.20
CA SER A 9 -11.73 1.73 -27.09
C SER A 9 -11.25 0.28 -27.22
N PRO A 10 -12.01 -0.73 -26.73
CA PRO A 10 -11.60 -2.13 -26.78
C PRO A 10 -11.32 -2.68 -28.18
N ASP A 11 -11.97 -2.13 -29.20
CA ASP A 11 -11.76 -2.43 -30.62
C ASP A 11 -10.70 -1.52 -31.29
N GLY A 12 -10.07 -0.62 -30.52
CA GLY A 12 -9.06 0.33 -30.97
C GLY A 12 -9.58 1.45 -31.89
N SER A 13 -10.88 1.52 -32.17
CA SER A 13 -11.44 2.40 -33.20
C SER A 13 -11.54 3.87 -32.79
N ARG A 14 -11.61 4.17 -31.49
CA ARG A 14 -11.81 5.54 -31.00
C ARG A 14 -11.25 5.78 -29.61
N MET A 15 -10.94 7.03 -29.28
CA MET A 15 -10.61 7.43 -27.92
C MET A 15 -11.90 7.72 -27.14
N ILE A 16 -12.06 7.11 -25.97
CA ILE A 16 -13.20 7.30 -25.06
C ILE A 16 -12.73 7.94 -23.76
N HIS A 17 -13.57 8.79 -23.19
CA HIS A 17 -13.35 9.30 -21.84
C HIS A 17 -13.67 8.20 -20.83
N ALA A 18 -12.66 7.76 -20.09
CA ALA A 18 -12.84 6.87 -18.95
C ALA A 18 -12.48 7.62 -17.67
N LEU A 19 -13.37 7.49 -16.69
CA LEU A 19 -13.00 7.72 -15.30
C LEU A 19 -11.98 6.63 -14.94
N ILE A 20 -10.89 6.97 -14.25
CA ILE A 20 -9.88 5.99 -13.77
C ILE A 20 -10.52 4.70 -13.20
N PRO A 21 -11.63 4.75 -12.43
CA PRO A 21 -12.34 3.55 -11.98
C PRO A 21 -12.76 2.58 -13.09
N MET A 22 -13.14 3.06 -14.28
CA MET A 22 -13.65 2.22 -15.37
C MET A 22 -12.51 1.45 -16.08
N TRP A 23 -11.33 2.05 -16.22
CA TRP A 23 -10.16 1.36 -16.79
C TRP A 23 -9.54 0.37 -15.81
N ASP A 24 -9.46 0.71 -14.52
CA ASP A 24 -9.05 -0.25 -13.47
C ASP A 24 -10.03 -1.43 -13.39
N MET A 25 -11.35 -1.16 -13.47
CA MET A 25 -12.40 -2.20 -13.49
C MET A 25 -12.25 -3.21 -14.63
N CYS A 26 -11.68 -2.82 -15.78
CA CYS A 26 -11.46 -3.72 -16.93
C CYS A 26 -10.19 -4.57 -16.80
N ASN A 27 -9.34 -4.35 -15.80
CA ASN A 27 -8.05 -5.06 -15.64
C ASN A 27 -8.02 -6.09 -14.49
N HIS A 28 -9.16 -6.28 -13.81
CA HIS A 28 -9.33 -7.13 -12.61
C HIS A 28 -9.15 -8.65 -12.84
N GLU A 29 -8.95 -9.10 -14.08
CA GLU A 29 -8.71 -10.53 -14.37
C GLU A 29 -7.22 -10.89 -14.51
N ASN A 30 -6.29 -9.93 -14.43
CA ASN A 30 -4.89 -10.15 -14.82
C ASN A 30 -3.89 -10.41 -13.69
N GLY A 31 -4.33 -10.65 -12.45
CA GLY A 31 -3.43 -10.98 -11.33
C GLY A 31 -2.41 -9.88 -11.00
N ARG A 32 -2.66 -8.64 -11.46
CA ARG A 32 -1.85 -7.44 -11.19
C ARG A 32 -2.57 -6.44 -10.30
N ASP A 33 -3.66 -6.86 -9.66
CA ASP A 33 -4.40 -6.01 -8.73
C ASP A 33 -3.49 -5.59 -7.57
N GLY A 34 -3.73 -4.40 -7.04
CA GLY A 34 -2.98 -3.91 -5.91
C GLY A 34 -3.57 -2.63 -5.35
N PHE A 35 -3.43 -2.44 -4.04
CA PHE A 35 -3.90 -1.25 -3.37
C PHE A 35 -2.77 -0.21 -3.29
N LYS A 36 -2.99 1.00 -3.82
CA LYS A 36 -1.99 2.08 -3.77
C LYS A 36 -2.02 2.77 -2.41
N LEU A 37 -1.03 2.46 -1.58
CA LEU A 37 -0.79 3.08 -0.29
C LEU A 37 0.13 4.29 -0.45
N ARG A 38 -0.43 5.50 -0.36
CA ARG A 38 0.35 6.73 -0.36
C ARG A 38 0.89 7.05 1.05
N LEU A 39 2.20 7.20 1.16
CA LEU A 39 2.91 7.55 2.39
C LEU A 39 3.89 8.70 2.15
N GLY A 40 4.26 9.41 3.21
CA GLY A 40 5.24 10.48 3.13
C GLY A 40 5.74 10.93 4.50
N ILE A 41 6.96 11.48 4.52
CA ILE A 41 7.52 12.10 5.72
C ILE A 41 6.86 13.47 5.93
N SER A 42 6.26 13.67 7.09
CA SER A 42 5.59 14.93 7.43
C SER A 42 6.59 16.09 7.50
N LYS A 43 6.16 17.29 7.07
CA LYS A 43 6.95 18.52 7.24
C LYS A 43 7.09 18.95 8.70
N ALA A 44 6.21 18.47 9.58
CA ALA A 44 6.26 18.72 11.01
C ALA A 44 7.11 17.69 11.78
N ASP A 45 7.67 16.68 11.09
CA ASP A 45 8.55 15.70 11.72
C ASP A 45 9.89 16.35 12.12
N SER A 46 10.26 16.26 13.39
CA SER A 46 11.51 16.83 13.90
C SER A 46 12.76 16.16 13.34
N LEU A 47 12.63 14.93 12.84
CA LEU A 47 13.70 14.15 12.20
C LEU A 47 13.56 14.10 10.67
N GLN A 48 12.78 15.03 10.09
CA GLN A 48 12.50 15.04 8.66
C GLN A 48 13.77 14.98 7.80
N LYS A 49 14.79 15.78 8.16
CA LYS A 49 16.01 15.89 7.35
C LYS A 49 16.77 14.56 7.30
N GLU A 50 16.96 13.94 8.46
CA GLU A 50 17.65 12.67 8.62
C GLU A 50 16.91 11.54 7.91
N ARG A 51 15.57 11.50 7.99
CA ARG A 51 14.76 10.52 7.26
C ARG A 51 14.88 10.70 5.75
N ILE A 52 14.78 11.93 5.25
CA ILE A 52 14.90 12.20 3.81
C ILE A 52 16.30 11.83 3.30
N GLU A 53 17.34 12.14 4.05
CA GLU A 53 18.70 11.78 3.69
C GLU A 53 18.87 10.26 3.61
N LEU A 54 18.39 9.51 4.60
CA LEU A 54 18.48 8.04 4.58
C LEU A 54 17.63 7.42 3.46
N LEU A 55 16.43 7.95 3.20
CA LEU A 55 15.61 7.53 2.05
C LEU A 55 16.32 7.80 0.72
N SER A 56 17.01 8.94 0.59
CA SER A 56 17.81 9.27 -0.60
C SER A 56 18.93 8.24 -0.82
N LYS A 57 19.66 7.84 0.24
CA LYS A 57 20.67 6.78 0.17
C LYS A 57 20.09 5.43 -0.29
N LEU A 58 18.83 5.15 0.05
CA LEU A 58 18.10 3.95 -0.36
C LEU A 58 17.51 4.02 -1.79
N GLY A 59 17.60 5.19 -2.44
CA GLY A 59 16.95 5.46 -3.72
C GLY A 59 15.42 5.56 -3.61
N LEU A 60 14.89 5.97 -2.46
CA LEU A 60 13.46 6.08 -2.18
C LEU A 60 13.01 7.53 -2.06
N PRO A 61 11.79 7.87 -2.51
CA PRO A 61 11.26 9.22 -2.40
C PRO A 61 10.78 9.52 -0.97
N SER A 62 10.76 10.81 -0.58
CA SER A 62 10.23 11.26 0.71
C SER A 62 8.69 11.23 0.79
N VAL A 63 8.02 11.20 -0.36
CA VAL A 63 6.58 10.96 -0.51
C VAL A 63 6.41 10.03 -1.71
N GLY A 64 5.72 8.91 -1.51
CA GLY A 64 5.57 7.88 -2.54
C GLY A 64 4.22 7.17 -2.49
N GLU A 65 3.87 6.55 -3.62
CA GLU A 65 2.78 5.58 -3.71
C GLU A 65 3.40 4.18 -3.73
N PHE A 66 3.04 3.36 -2.76
CA PHE A 66 3.51 1.99 -2.60
C PHE A 66 2.37 1.02 -2.90
N LEU A 67 2.65 -0.04 -3.66
CA LEU A 67 1.63 -1.02 -4.02
C LEU A 67 1.59 -2.13 -2.97
N LEU A 68 0.43 -2.33 -2.34
CA LEU A 68 0.13 -3.55 -1.62
C LEU A 68 -0.38 -4.58 -2.61
N LYS A 69 0.27 -5.75 -2.66
CA LYS A 69 -0.09 -6.83 -3.57
C LYS A 69 -1.03 -7.84 -2.90
N PRO A 70 -1.90 -8.53 -3.65
CA PRO A 70 -2.57 -9.71 -3.15
C PRO A 70 -1.56 -10.86 -2.94
N GLY A 71 -1.89 -11.80 -2.06
CA GLY A 71 -1.10 -13.02 -1.84
C GLY A 71 -0.35 -13.04 -0.50
N MET A 72 0.67 -13.91 -0.43
CA MET A 72 1.39 -14.21 0.81
C MET A 72 2.37 -13.12 1.24
N GLU A 73 2.86 -12.30 0.31
CA GLU A 73 3.84 -11.24 0.56
C GLU A 73 3.30 -9.90 0.04
N PRO A 74 2.34 -9.29 0.75
CA PRO A 74 1.66 -8.08 0.30
C PRO A 74 2.54 -6.82 0.36
N ILE A 75 3.62 -6.85 1.14
CA ILE A 75 4.52 -5.72 1.41
C ILE A 75 5.82 -5.92 0.63
N SER A 76 6.15 -4.98 -0.26
CA SER A 76 7.43 -5.00 -0.99
C SER A 76 8.60 -4.52 -0.13
N ASP A 77 9.81 -4.95 -0.47
CA ASP A 77 11.09 -4.50 0.10
C ASP A 77 11.22 -2.97 0.15
N THR A 78 10.76 -2.29 -0.91
CA THR A 78 10.79 -0.82 -0.98
C THR A 78 9.84 -0.15 0.02
N LEU A 79 8.66 -0.73 0.23
CA LEU A 79 7.72 -0.26 1.24
C LEU A 79 8.26 -0.57 2.63
N LEU A 80 8.80 -1.76 2.85
CA LEU A 80 9.42 -2.16 4.12
C LEU A 80 10.56 -1.21 4.52
N ALA A 81 11.49 -0.93 3.61
CA ALA A 81 12.58 0.01 3.86
C ALA A 81 12.07 1.42 4.16
N PHE A 82 11.08 1.90 3.40
CA PHE A 82 10.47 3.20 3.69
C PHE A 82 9.88 3.25 5.09
N LEU A 83 9.14 2.21 5.49
CA LEU A 83 8.51 2.12 6.79
C LEU A 83 9.52 2.02 7.93
N ARG A 84 10.62 1.26 7.74
CA ARG A 84 11.72 1.20 8.71
C ARG A 84 12.29 2.59 8.95
N VAL A 85 12.65 3.30 7.87
CA VAL A 85 13.14 4.69 7.98
C VAL A 85 12.09 5.62 8.59
N PHE A 86 10.80 5.43 8.30
CA PHE A 86 9.69 6.18 8.90
C PHE A 86 9.54 5.93 10.42
N SER A 87 9.85 4.72 10.88
CA SER A 87 9.64 4.27 12.26
C SER A 87 10.88 4.34 13.16
N MET A 88 12.06 4.62 12.62
CA MET A 88 13.29 4.82 13.39
C MET A 88 13.20 6.05 14.30
N ARG A 89 13.88 6.00 15.44
CA ARG A 89 14.10 7.16 16.31
C ARG A 89 15.46 7.77 15.95
N LYS A 90 15.82 8.83 16.67
CA LYS A 90 17.05 9.59 16.40
C LYS A 90 18.31 8.72 16.46
N ALA A 91 18.38 7.76 17.39
CA ALA A 91 19.55 6.91 17.56
C ALA A 91 19.74 5.96 16.38
N GLU A 92 18.68 5.28 15.94
CA GLU A 92 18.74 4.32 14.84
C GLU A 92 19.00 5.05 13.51
N LEU A 93 18.36 6.21 13.27
CA LEU A 93 18.67 7.03 12.09
C LEU A 93 20.15 7.44 12.06
N ALA A 94 20.69 7.88 13.20
CA ALA A 94 22.09 8.29 13.27
C ALA A 94 23.07 7.14 13.04
N HIS A 95 22.70 5.91 13.40
CA HIS A 95 23.47 4.70 13.10
C HIS A 95 23.43 4.39 11.60
N TRP A 96 22.23 4.26 11.03
CA TRP A 96 22.06 3.88 9.62
C TRP A 96 22.57 4.93 8.64
N LEU A 97 22.54 6.23 8.99
CA LEU A 97 23.15 7.28 8.18
C LEU A 97 24.68 7.13 8.04
N ARG A 98 25.34 6.50 9.01
CA ARG A 98 26.80 6.25 8.97
C ARG A 98 27.17 4.87 8.43
N SER A 99 26.18 3.99 8.25
CA SER A 99 26.40 2.64 7.76
C SER A 99 26.58 2.63 6.24
N ASP A 100 27.50 1.82 5.74
CA ASP A 100 27.63 1.54 4.30
C ASP A 100 26.63 0.48 3.82
N LYS A 101 25.92 -0.17 4.74
CA LYS A 101 25.00 -1.28 4.47
C LYS A 101 23.54 -0.86 4.44
N VAL A 102 23.24 0.40 4.10
CA VAL A 102 21.86 0.93 4.11
C VAL A 102 20.87 0.05 3.34
N PHE A 103 21.29 -0.62 2.26
CA PHE A 103 20.43 -1.49 1.47
C PHE A 103 19.90 -2.71 2.22
N ASP A 104 20.56 -3.13 3.31
CA ASP A 104 20.07 -4.23 4.17
C ASP A 104 18.67 -3.91 4.72
N LEU A 105 18.33 -2.62 4.90
CA LEU A 105 17.00 -2.17 5.32
C LEU A 105 15.87 -2.58 4.38
N LYS A 106 16.16 -3.06 3.17
CA LYS A 106 15.17 -3.59 2.23
C LYS A 106 14.79 -5.04 2.53
N HIS A 107 15.65 -5.79 3.21
CA HIS A 107 15.52 -7.23 3.37
C HIS A 107 14.87 -7.60 4.70
N MET A 108 13.95 -8.56 4.69
CA MET A 108 13.23 -8.99 5.90
C MET A 108 14.16 -9.53 6.99
N ASP A 109 15.26 -10.16 6.62
CA ASP A 109 16.27 -10.75 7.50
C ASP A 109 17.35 -9.75 8.00
N CYS A 110 17.18 -8.45 7.71
CA CYS A 110 18.02 -7.39 8.24
C CYS A 110 18.11 -7.48 9.77
N ALA A 111 19.33 -7.54 10.31
CA ALA A 111 19.58 -7.44 11.73
C ALA A 111 19.27 -6.02 12.22
N LEU A 112 18.02 -5.79 12.62
CA LEU A 112 17.49 -4.49 13.05
C LEU A 112 17.03 -4.57 14.51
N GLU A 113 17.04 -3.42 15.20
CA GLU A 113 16.53 -3.34 16.56
C GLU A 113 15.03 -3.65 16.60
N THR A 114 14.62 -4.55 17.51
CA THR A 114 13.22 -5.01 17.67
C THR A 114 12.22 -3.86 17.80
N VAL A 115 12.62 -2.76 18.43
CA VAL A 115 11.79 -1.56 18.58
C VAL A 115 11.40 -0.92 17.25
N VAL A 116 12.26 -0.97 16.22
CA VAL A 116 11.95 -0.43 14.90
C VAL A 116 10.91 -1.31 14.21
N GLU A 117 11.09 -2.63 14.26
CA GLU A 117 10.14 -3.60 13.70
C GLU A 117 8.77 -3.51 14.38
N GLU A 118 8.74 -3.37 15.71
CA GLU A 118 7.50 -3.12 16.45
C GLU A 118 6.79 -1.84 16.01
N ASN A 119 7.53 -0.75 15.79
CA ASN A 119 6.97 0.51 15.36
C ASN A 119 6.43 0.44 13.92
N VAL A 120 7.18 -0.19 13.00
CA VAL A 120 6.71 -0.49 11.63
C VAL A 120 5.39 -1.25 11.67
N ARG A 121 5.37 -2.31 12.47
CA ARG A 121 4.20 -3.17 12.63
C ARG A 121 3.00 -2.41 13.20
N LYS A 122 3.17 -1.70 14.31
CA LYS A 122 2.11 -0.88 14.93
C LYS A 122 1.54 0.12 13.93
N PHE A 123 2.40 0.83 13.21
CA PHE A 123 1.99 1.78 12.19
C PHE A 123 1.16 1.11 11.08
N LEU A 124 1.64 0.00 10.52
CA LEU A 124 0.95 -0.71 9.45
C LEU A 124 -0.43 -1.22 9.90
N LEU A 125 -0.51 -1.87 11.06
CA LEU A 125 -1.79 -2.36 11.59
C LEU A 125 -2.81 -1.23 11.73
N THR A 126 -2.43 -0.14 12.40
CA THR A 126 -3.31 1.03 12.56
C THR A 126 -3.68 1.62 11.20
N ARG A 127 -2.74 1.74 10.27
CA ARG A 127 -2.99 2.33 8.95
C ARG A 127 -3.95 1.49 8.12
N LEU A 128 -3.76 0.17 8.09
CA LEU A 128 -4.62 -0.77 7.37
C LEU A 128 -6.02 -0.79 7.97
N GLN A 129 -6.15 -0.83 9.30
CA GLN A 129 -7.44 -0.75 9.99
C GLN A 129 -8.19 0.55 9.66
N LEU A 130 -7.51 1.70 9.66
CA LEU A 130 -8.10 2.99 9.26
C LEU A 130 -8.53 3.00 7.79
N LEU A 131 -7.76 2.39 6.89
CA LEU A 131 -8.13 2.29 5.48
C LEU A 131 -9.38 1.41 5.28
N ILE A 132 -9.46 0.28 5.97
CA ILE A 132 -10.62 -0.62 5.93
C ILE A 132 -11.86 0.07 6.49
N ALA A 133 -11.71 0.78 7.62
CA ALA A 133 -12.82 1.50 8.27
C ALA A 133 -13.38 2.67 7.44
N ASN A 134 -12.63 3.19 6.46
CA ASN A 134 -13.11 4.24 5.57
C ASN A 134 -14.10 3.74 4.49
N TYR A 135 -14.25 2.43 4.32
CA TYR A 135 -15.25 1.90 3.41
C TYR A 135 -16.65 1.94 4.06
N PRO A 136 -17.68 2.34 3.31
CA PRO A 136 -19.05 2.43 3.85
C PRO A 136 -19.72 1.07 4.08
N THR A 137 -19.03 -0.02 3.74
CA THR A 137 -19.54 -1.40 3.74
C THR A 137 -18.40 -2.35 4.06
N THR A 138 -18.73 -3.45 4.73
CA THR A 138 -17.83 -4.55 5.06
C THR A 138 -17.60 -5.47 3.86
N LEU A 139 -16.55 -6.30 3.89
CA LEU A 139 -16.32 -7.29 2.84
C LEU A 139 -17.51 -8.25 2.71
N LYS A 140 -18.09 -8.67 3.84
CA LYS A 140 -19.22 -9.60 3.88
C LYS A 140 -20.45 -9.02 3.17
N GLU A 141 -20.85 -7.79 3.51
CA GLU A 141 -22.01 -7.12 2.88
C GLU A 141 -21.85 -7.01 1.36
N ASP A 142 -20.63 -6.75 0.88
CA ASP A 142 -20.39 -6.66 -0.56
C ASP A 142 -20.43 -7.99 -1.28
N LEU A 143 -19.93 -9.05 -0.64
CA LEU A 143 -20.03 -10.40 -1.20
C LEU A 143 -21.49 -10.82 -1.28
N GLU A 144 -22.28 -10.58 -0.22
CA GLU A 144 -23.72 -10.82 -0.23
C GLU A 144 -24.44 -10.00 -1.31
N LEU A 145 -24.04 -8.74 -1.52
CA LEU A 145 -24.60 -7.89 -2.58
C LEU A 145 -24.28 -8.44 -3.98
N LEU A 146 -23.09 -9.02 -4.21
CA LEU A 146 -22.69 -9.59 -5.50
C LEU A 146 -23.45 -10.87 -5.88
N GLU A 147 -24.02 -11.58 -4.91
CA GLU A 147 -24.91 -12.72 -5.16
C GLU A 147 -26.30 -12.28 -5.66
N THR A 148 -26.64 -10.99 -5.54
CA THR A 148 -27.91 -10.44 -6.04
C THR A 148 -27.84 -10.07 -7.53
N THR A 149 -29.00 -9.84 -8.15
CA THR A 149 -29.05 -9.34 -9.52
C THR A 149 -28.75 -7.84 -9.55
N LEU A 150 -27.60 -7.48 -10.12
CA LEU A 150 -27.15 -6.10 -10.26
C LEU A 150 -26.98 -5.72 -11.74
N PRO A 151 -27.27 -4.46 -12.12
CA PRO A 151 -26.78 -3.90 -13.38
C PRO A 151 -25.25 -4.02 -13.47
N GLN A 152 -24.74 -4.35 -14.67
CA GLN A 152 -23.32 -4.67 -14.88
C GLN A 152 -22.36 -3.62 -14.29
N ILE A 153 -22.62 -2.34 -14.50
CA ILE A 153 -21.78 -1.24 -14.00
C ILE A 153 -21.72 -1.24 -12.46
N LYS A 154 -22.85 -1.49 -11.80
CA LYS A 154 -22.91 -1.59 -10.33
C LYS A 154 -22.14 -2.82 -9.86
N LYS A 155 -22.32 -3.96 -10.53
CA LYS A 155 -21.59 -5.21 -10.21
C LYS A 155 -20.08 -4.99 -10.24
N MET A 156 -19.56 -4.36 -11.30
CA MET A 156 -18.13 -4.09 -11.43
C MET A 156 -17.60 -3.12 -10.36
N ALA A 157 -18.37 -2.07 -10.01
CA ALA A 157 -17.98 -1.16 -8.93
C ALA A 157 -17.90 -1.87 -7.56
N VAL A 158 -18.83 -2.79 -7.30
CA VAL A 158 -18.78 -3.62 -6.08
C VAL A 158 -17.61 -4.60 -6.14
N GLN A 159 -17.32 -5.22 -7.28
CA GLN A 159 -16.15 -6.10 -7.45
C GLN A 159 -14.82 -5.37 -7.20
N LEU A 160 -14.67 -4.12 -7.68
CA LEU A 160 -13.50 -3.29 -7.41
C LEU A 160 -13.33 -3.07 -5.90
N ARG A 161 -14.41 -2.65 -5.22
CA ARG A 161 -14.42 -2.42 -3.77
C ARG A 161 -14.12 -3.69 -2.97
N VAL A 162 -14.63 -4.85 -3.41
CA VAL A 162 -14.31 -6.17 -2.82
C VAL A 162 -12.84 -6.50 -2.97
N THR A 163 -12.27 -6.25 -4.15
CA THR A 163 -10.86 -6.53 -4.46
C THR A 163 -9.93 -5.70 -3.59
N GLU A 164 -10.19 -4.40 -3.46
CA GLU A 164 -9.44 -3.52 -2.55
C GLU A 164 -9.51 -3.99 -1.09
N LYS A 165 -10.72 -4.33 -0.60
CA LYS A 165 -10.90 -4.83 0.78
C LYS A 165 -10.17 -6.16 1.00
N ARG A 166 -10.19 -7.08 0.04
CA ARG A 166 -9.44 -8.35 0.11
C ARG A 166 -7.94 -8.12 0.23
N ILE A 167 -7.38 -7.20 -0.56
CA ILE A 167 -5.96 -6.85 -0.50
C ILE A 167 -5.61 -6.25 0.87
N LEU A 168 -6.42 -5.30 1.36
CA LEU A 168 -6.19 -4.66 2.65
C LEU A 168 -6.30 -5.64 3.83
N LEU A 169 -7.29 -6.54 3.80
CA LEU A 169 -7.48 -7.56 4.82
C LEU A 169 -6.37 -8.61 4.79
N GLY A 170 -5.96 -9.08 3.61
CA GLY A 170 -4.82 -9.98 3.47
C GLY A 170 -3.51 -9.35 3.97
N ALA A 171 -3.30 -8.06 3.68
CA ALA A 171 -2.18 -7.31 4.23
C ALA A 171 -2.24 -7.17 5.77
N LEU A 172 -3.45 -6.98 6.32
CA LEU A 172 -3.65 -6.90 7.76
C LEU A 172 -3.29 -8.23 8.44
N GLU A 173 -3.84 -9.34 7.94
CA GLU A 173 -3.55 -10.70 8.44
C GLU A 173 -2.04 -11.02 8.36
N TYR A 174 -1.39 -10.65 7.26
CA TYR A 174 0.06 -10.84 7.10
C TYR A 174 0.87 -10.13 8.19
N VAL A 175 0.56 -8.85 8.47
CA VAL A 175 1.27 -8.06 9.50
C VAL A 175 0.92 -8.52 10.93
N GLU A 176 -0.27 -9.09 11.15
CA GLU A 176 -0.64 -9.72 12.41
C GLU A 176 0.17 -10.99 12.68
N GLN A 177 0.55 -11.74 11.65
CA GLN A 177 1.37 -12.95 11.79
C GLN A 177 2.81 -12.65 12.23
N TRP A 178 3.29 -11.42 12.03
CA TRP A 178 4.58 -10.97 12.59
C TRP A 178 4.61 -11.01 14.15
N ILE A 179 3.48 -11.24 14.83
CA ILE A 179 3.43 -11.52 16.30
C ILE A 179 4.10 -12.85 16.65
N LYS A 180 3.98 -13.84 15.77
CA LYS A 180 4.15 -15.26 16.11
C LYS A 180 5.53 -15.81 15.74
N ALA A 181 6.43 -14.96 15.27
CA ALA A 181 7.79 -15.33 14.85
C ALA A 181 8.82 -14.82 15.87
#